data_AF-A0A4R1KLR9-F1
#
_entry.id   AF-A0A4R1KLR9-F1
#
_cell.length_a   1.000
_cell.length_b   1.000
_cell.length_c   1.000
_cell.angle_alpha   90.00
_cell.angle_beta   90.00
_cell.angle_gamma   90.00
#
_symmetry.space_group_name_H-M   'P 1'
#
loop_
_entity.id
_entity.type
_entity.pdbx_description
1 polymer ?
#
loop_
_entity_poly.entity_id
_entity_poly.type
_entity_poly.pdbx_seq_one_letter_code
_entity_poly.pdbx_strand_id
1 'polypeptide(L)'
;MRRFFLIAILLIFSCDTGDLKVIMDIPMALYEVSGIEIDKKTGLIWMVNDSGNKPILYGLDLDGSIKREIKIKAKNRDWEDLTTDAEGTVYIGNFGNNDNDSENLSILKIHADSIASNKSEITPEVIRFNYPEQEKFPPKKKDRHFDCEAFFFFENNLYLFTKSRSPKEEGKTNLYLLPSKSGTYKAKLLDTFNTCDKSECWVTSADINENGDKLALLTENSVFVFSELNKKDFFKSKFKRYEFDYNSQKESVLFKNDSTLYIADEYLGTQGGNLYEFKIN
;
A
#
# COMPACT_ATOMS: atom_id res chain seq x y z
N MET A 1 -61.75 11.15 -21.32
CA MET A 1 -60.55 11.50 -20.52
C MET A 1 -59.61 10.31 -20.52
N ARG A 2 -58.53 10.36 -21.30
CA ARG A 2 -57.58 9.25 -21.45
C ARG A 2 -56.30 9.63 -20.69
N ARG A 3 -56.12 9.08 -19.49
CA ARG A 3 -54.92 9.30 -18.67
C ARG A 3 -53.79 8.44 -19.24
N PHE A 4 -52.76 9.09 -19.79
CA PHE A 4 -51.49 8.44 -20.09
C PHE A 4 -50.67 8.38 -18.79
N PHE A 5 -50.36 7.17 -18.34
CA PHE A 5 -49.36 6.94 -17.30
C PHE A 5 -48.00 6.86 -18.00
N LEU A 6 -47.12 7.84 -17.74
CA LEU A 6 -45.70 7.70 -18.05
C LEU A 6 -45.05 6.85 -16.95
N ILE A 7 -44.51 5.70 -17.33
CA ILE A 7 -43.63 4.90 -16.47
C ILE A 7 -42.21 5.39 -16.74
N ALA A 8 -41.61 6.08 -15.76
CA ALA A 8 -40.20 6.41 -15.77
C ALA A 8 -39.39 5.16 -15.39
N ILE A 9 -38.64 4.61 -16.35
CA ILE A 9 -37.69 3.52 -16.10
C ILE A 9 -36.42 4.18 -15.57
N LEU A 10 -36.16 4.03 -14.26
CA LEU A 10 -34.88 4.35 -13.66
C LEU A 10 -33.89 3.24 -14.06
N LEU A 11 -32.97 3.52 -14.98
CA LEU A 11 -31.83 2.65 -15.25
C LEU A 11 -30.81 2.85 -14.13
N ILE A 12 -30.81 1.94 -13.17
CA ILE A 12 -29.75 1.85 -12.16
C ILE A 12 -28.56 1.20 -12.87
N PHE A 13 -27.61 2.02 -13.33
CA PHE A 13 -26.28 1.53 -13.69
C PHE A 13 -25.58 1.17 -12.38
N SER A 14 -25.59 -0.10 -12.01
CA SER A 14 -24.67 -0.61 -11.00
C SER A 14 -23.27 -0.55 -11.60
N CYS A 15 -22.33 0.12 -10.93
CA CYS A 15 -20.92 -0.05 -11.24
C CYS A 15 -20.59 -1.51 -10.92
N ASP A 16 -20.10 -2.26 -11.92
CA ASP A 16 -19.69 -3.65 -11.74
C ASP A 16 -18.19 -3.65 -11.43
N THR A 17 -17.86 -3.98 -10.19
CA THR A 17 -16.49 -4.06 -9.68
C THR A 17 -16.00 -5.51 -9.62
N GLY A 18 -16.73 -6.45 -10.26
CA GLY A 18 -16.40 -7.88 -10.27
C GLY A 18 -16.40 -8.47 -8.87
N ASP A 19 -15.32 -9.18 -8.53
CA ASP A 19 -15.14 -9.81 -7.21
C ASP A 19 -14.80 -8.83 -6.07
N LEU A 20 -14.59 -7.55 -6.39
CA LEU A 20 -14.33 -6.50 -5.41
C LEU A 20 -15.65 -5.92 -4.91
N LYS A 21 -15.97 -6.11 -3.64
CA LYS A 21 -17.18 -5.53 -3.04
C LYS A 21 -16.85 -4.17 -2.43
N VAL A 22 -17.36 -3.08 -2.99
CA VAL A 22 -17.23 -1.74 -2.39
C VAL A 22 -17.84 -1.74 -0.99
N ILE A 23 -17.08 -1.23 -0.01
CA ILE A 23 -17.51 -1.11 1.40
C ILE A 23 -17.43 0.32 1.95
N MET A 24 -16.67 1.22 1.31
CA MET A 24 -16.53 2.60 1.74
C MET A 24 -16.14 3.49 0.55
N ASP A 25 -16.82 4.62 0.38
CA ASP A 25 -16.34 5.72 -0.45
C ASP A 25 -15.25 6.46 0.32
N ILE A 26 -14.03 6.52 -0.21
CA ILE A 26 -12.91 7.21 0.43
C ILE A 26 -13.13 8.72 0.28
N PRO A 27 -13.03 9.51 1.37
CA PRO A 27 -13.25 10.95 1.29
C PRO A 27 -12.17 11.61 0.41
N MET A 28 -12.55 12.67 -0.32
CA MET A 28 -11.65 13.43 -1.22
C MET A 28 -10.39 14.00 -0.56
N ALA A 29 -10.29 14.01 0.77
CA ALA A 29 -9.05 14.33 1.48
C ALA A 29 -7.95 13.25 1.30
N LEU A 30 -8.34 12.06 0.80
CA LEU A 30 -7.55 10.86 0.55
C LEU A 30 -7.68 10.43 -0.94
N TYR A 31 -7.69 11.39 -1.86
CA TYR A 31 -7.93 11.11 -3.28
C TYR A 31 -6.75 10.36 -3.95
N GLU A 32 -5.54 10.43 -3.38
CA GLU A 32 -4.33 9.69 -3.78
C GLU A 32 -3.95 8.72 -2.65
N VAL A 33 -4.90 7.90 -2.17
CA VAL A 33 -4.65 6.95 -1.07
C VAL A 33 -3.56 5.95 -1.48
N SER A 34 -2.55 5.78 -0.62
CA SER A 34 -1.38 4.93 -0.94
C SER A 34 -1.02 3.92 0.16
N GLY A 35 -1.38 4.17 1.42
CA GLY A 35 -1.20 3.19 2.51
C GLY A 35 -2.45 2.99 3.34
N ILE A 36 -2.65 1.77 3.85
CA ILE A 36 -3.80 1.41 4.69
C ILE A 36 -3.45 0.40 5.80
N GLU A 37 -3.91 0.65 7.02
CA GLU A 37 -3.85 -0.32 8.14
C GLU A 37 -5.10 -0.22 9.00
N ILE A 38 -5.36 -1.25 9.81
CA ILE A 38 -6.46 -1.23 10.77
C ILE A 38 -5.97 -1.36 12.21
N ASP A 39 -6.35 -0.40 13.06
CA ASP A 39 -6.20 -0.57 14.50
C ASP A 39 -7.27 -1.51 15.02
N LYS A 40 -6.90 -2.77 15.25
CA LYS A 40 -7.81 -3.82 15.75
C LYS A 40 -8.43 -3.51 17.12
N LYS A 41 -7.85 -2.60 17.91
CA LYS A 41 -8.39 -2.21 19.23
C LYS A 41 -9.54 -1.22 19.10
N THR A 42 -9.45 -0.31 18.13
CA THR A 42 -10.41 0.79 17.96
C THR A 42 -11.34 0.61 16.76
N GLY A 43 -10.93 -0.21 15.78
CA GLY A 43 -11.59 -0.33 14.49
C GLY A 43 -11.28 0.80 13.52
N LEU A 44 -10.45 1.77 13.90
CA LEU A 44 -10.04 2.86 13.02
C LEU A 44 -9.17 2.35 11.89
N ILE A 45 -9.45 2.84 10.69
CA ILE A 45 -8.67 2.56 9.49
C ILE A 45 -7.71 3.72 9.29
N TRP A 46 -6.42 3.46 9.45
CA TRP A 46 -5.35 4.39 9.20
C TRP A 46 -5.05 4.46 7.71
N MET A 47 -4.97 5.66 7.16
CA MET A 47 -4.65 5.92 5.76
C MET A 47 -3.70 7.10 5.59
N VAL A 48 -2.92 7.07 4.51
CA VAL A 48 -2.10 8.19 4.04
C VAL A 48 -2.35 8.45 2.56
N ASN A 49 -1.99 9.66 2.09
CA ASN A 49 -1.93 9.95 0.66
C ASN A 49 -0.49 9.85 0.14
N ASP A 50 -0.38 9.67 -1.18
CA ASP A 50 0.83 9.72 -1.96
C ASP A 50 1.49 11.12 -2.02
N SER A 51 2.60 11.20 -2.74
CA SER A 51 3.55 12.27 -2.93
C SER A 51 2.98 13.69 -2.96
N GLY A 52 3.64 14.59 -2.23
CA GLY A 52 3.33 16.02 -2.27
C GLY A 52 2.06 16.45 -1.52
N ASN A 53 1.23 15.50 -1.07
CA ASN A 53 0.06 15.78 -0.25
C ASN A 53 0.43 16.29 1.16
N LYS A 54 -0.59 16.65 1.93
CA LYS A 54 -0.39 17.03 3.34
C LYS A 54 0.17 15.83 4.12
N PRO A 55 1.18 16.01 4.98
CA PRO A 55 1.76 14.93 5.78
C PRO A 55 0.85 14.59 6.98
N ILE A 56 -0.30 13.99 6.69
CA ILE A 56 -1.33 13.66 7.67
C ILE A 56 -1.57 12.16 7.65
N LEU A 57 -1.58 11.56 8.84
CA LEU A 57 -2.13 10.22 9.07
C LEU A 57 -3.62 10.39 9.42
N TYR A 58 -4.48 9.88 8.56
CA TYR A 58 -5.93 9.95 8.71
C TYR A 58 -6.45 8.67 9.35
N GLY A 59 -7.34 8.78 10.34
CA GLY A 59 -8.05 7.65 10.93
C GLY A 59 -9.54 7.74 10.61
N LEU A 60 -10.07 6.76 9.91
CA LEU A 60 -11.44 6.71 9.39
C LEU A 60 -12.24 5.60 10.07
N ASP A 61 -13.56 5.81 10.17
CA ASP A 61 -14.50 4.70 10.35
C ASP A 61 -14.87 4.08 9.00
N LEU A 62 -15.45 2.88 9.01
CA LEU A 62 -15.90 2.16 7.80
C LEU A 62 -16.99 2.90 6.98
N ASP A 63 -17.62 3.94 7.54
CA ASP A 63 -18.56 4.79 6.82
C ASP A 63 -17.88 5.91 6.01
N GLY A 64 -16.54 5.96 6.01
CA GLY A 64 -15.75 6.97 5.29
C GLY A 64 -15.53 8.26 6.09
N SER A 65 -16.08 8.36 7.30
CA SER A 65 -15.92 9.57 8.10
C SER A 65 -14.55 9.64 8.77
N ILE A 66 -13.86 10.77 8.57
CA ILE A 66 -12.58 11.06 9.20
C ILE A 66 -12.82 11.36 10.68
N LYS A 67 -12.31 10.49 11.56
CA LYS A 67 -12.38 10.65 13.03
C LYS A 67 -11.11 11.26 13.61
N ARG A 68 -9.98 11.06 12.92
CA ARG A 68 -8.66 11.47 13.38
C ARG A 68 -7.86 12.05 12.22
N GLU A 69 -7.20 13.18 12.49
CA GLU A 69 -6.18 13.75 11.62
C GLU A 69 -4.96 14.03 12.48
N ILE A 70 -3.84 13.36 12.17
CA ILE A 70 -2.59 13.53 12.92
C ILE A 70 -1.54 14.06 11.96
N LYS A 71 -1.13 15.31 12.16
CA LYS A 71 -0.06 15.90 11.37
C LYS A 71 1.29 15.29 11.76
N ILE A 72 2.00 14.74 10.80
CA ILE A 72 3.35 14.22 11.01
C ILE A 72 4.36 15.33 10.70
N LYS A 73 5.31 15.60 11.60
CA LYS A 73 6.37 16.61 11.39
C LYS A 73 7.46 16.12 10.43
N ALA A 74 7.05 15.74 9.23
CA ALA A 74 7.88 15.39 8.10
C ALA A 74 7.26 15.99 6.83
N LYS A 75 8.02 16.05 5.74
CA LYS A 75 7.45 16.30 4.42
C LYS A 75 6.92 14.98 3.86
N ASN A 76 5.75 15.01 3.23
CA ASN A 76 5.36 13.96 2.30
C ASN A 76 6.14 14.19 1.00
N ARG A 77 7.33 13.57 0.91
CA ARG A 77 8.19 13.69 -0.27
C ARG A 77 7.76 12.70 -1.34
N ASP A 78 7.42 11.48 -0.92
CA ASP A 78 6.94 10.35 -1.73
C ASP A 78 6.48 9.29 -0.72
N TRP A 79 5.24 9.39 -0.24
CA TRP A 79 4.68 8.47 0.75
C TRP A 79 3.88 7.37 0.06
N GLU A 80 4.49 6.21 -0.11
CA GLU A 80 3.92 5.18 -0.99
C GLU A 80 3.04 4.17 -0.27
N ASP A 81 3.29 3.90 1.02
CA ASP A 81 2.58 2.84 1.75
C ASP A 81 2.71 3.06 3.27
N LEU A 82 1.93 2.30 4.07
CA LEU A 82 2.07 2.25 5.52
C LEU A 82 1.84 0.83 6.07
N THR A 83 2.51 0.48 7.18
CA THR A 83 2.32 -0.80 7.87
C THR A 83 2.35 -0.61 9.39
N THR A 84 1.84 -1.57 10.15
CA THR A 84 1.86 -1.56 11.63
C THR A 84 2.54 -2.78 12.25
N ASP A 85 3.11 -2.60 13.45
CA ASP A 85 3.47 -3.73 14.31
C ASP A 85 2.33 -4.11 15.27
N ALA A 86 2.50 -5.22 16.00
CA ALA A 86 1.49 -5.73 16.93
C ALA A 86 1.21 -4.79 18.11
N GLU A 87 2.16 -3.91 18.45
CA GLU A 87 2.01 -2.89 19.47
C GLU A 87 1.15 -1.71 18.99
N GLY A 88 1.03 -1.52 17.68
CA GLY A 88 0.33 -0.42 17.02
C GLY A 88 1.25 0.74 16.64
N THR A 89 2.56 0.52 16.57
CA THR A 89 3.50 1.45 15.95
C THR A 89 3.19 1.52 14.47
N VAL A 90 3.05 2.74 13.96
CA VAL A 90 2.83 3.00 12.54
C VAL A 90 4.16 3.28 11.87
N TYR A 91 4.39 2.64 10.73
CA TYR A 91 5.49 2.90 9.82
C TYR A 91 4.94 3.48 8.53
N ILE A 92 5.46 4.61 8.07
CA ILE A 92 5.06 5.26 6.80
C ILE A 92 6.26 5.27 5.85
N GLY A 93 6.09 4.69 4.67
CA GLY A 93 7.11 4.58 3.64
C GLY A 93 7.34 5.90 2.90
N ASN A 94 8.36 6.67 3.28
CA ASN A 94 8.74 7.91 2.58
C ASN A 94 9.91 7.63 1.61
N PHE A 95 9.64 6.81 0.59
CA PHE A 95 10.67 6.11 -0.17
C PHE A 95 10.43 5.94 -1.68
N GLY A 96 9.34 6.45 -2.25
CA GLY A 96 9.15 6.50 -3.71
C GLY A 96 10.35 7.10 -4.43
N ASN A 97 10.58 6.63 -5.65
CA ASN A 97 11.78 6.96 -6.40
C ASN A 97 11.58 6.68 -7.90
N ASN A 98 10.50 7.19 -8.49
CA ASN A 98 10.12 7.04 -9.89
C ASN A 98 11.29 7.25 -10.86
N ASP A 99 12.08 8.30 -10.65
CA ASP A 99 13.23 8.62 -11.50
C ASP A 99 14.49 7.81 -11.18
N ASN A 100 14.48 7.04 -10.09
CA ASN A 100 15.59 6.26 -9.54
C ASN A 100 16.82 7.13 -9.24
N ASP A 101 16.63 8.37 -8.80
CA ASP A 101 17.67 9.36 -8.55
C ASP A 101 17.72 9.87 -7.09
N SER A 102 16.87 9.33 -6.21
CA SER A 102 16.84 9.72 -4.81
C SER A 102 17.93 9.05 -3.97
N GLU A 103 18.70 9.85 -3.24
CA GLU A 103 19.61 9.43 -2.17
C GLU A 103 18.96 9.52 -0.77
N ASN A 104 17.70 9.96 -0.69
CA ASN A 104 17.05 10.38 0.56
C ASN A 104 15.88 9.46 0.94
N LEU A 105 16.05 8.14 0.85
CA LEU A 105 15.01 7.16 1.17
C LEU A 105 14.86 6.99 2.69
N SER A 106 13.61 6.91 3.16
CA SER A 106 13.32 6.82 4.59
C SER A 106 12.00 6.15 4.90
N ILE A 107 11.86 5.68 6.14
CA ILE A 107 10.61 5.24 6.74
C ILE A 107 10.42 6.03 8.02
N LEU A 108 9.23 6.62 8.17
CA LEU A 108 8.83 7.35 9.37
C LEU A 108 8.24 6.36 10.36
N LYS A 109 8.71 6.38 11.61
CA LYS A 109 8.24 5.48 12.67
C LYS A 109 7.52 6.29 13.75
N ILE A 110 6.29 5.90 14.08
CA ILE A 110 5.44 6.58 15.04
C ILE A 110 4.94 5.57 16.08
N HIS A 111 5.42 5.69 17.31
CA HIS A 111 5.05 4.77 18.40
C HIS A 111 3.56 4.83 18.74
N ALA A 112 2.99 3.67 19.08
CA ALA A 112 1.59 3.51 19.46
C ALA A 112 1.12 4.51 20.54
N ASP A 113 1.94 4.74 21.57
CA ASP A 113 1.64 5.69 22.66
C ASP A 113 1.50 7.13 22.14
N SER A 114 2.24 7.50 21.09
CA SER A 114 2.12 8.82 20.47
C SER A 114 0.78 8.95 19.73
N ILE A 115 0.35 7.91 19.00
CA ILE A 115 -0.96 7.86 18.35
C ILE A 115 -2.10 7.93 19.38
N ALA A 116 -1.97 7.19 20.48
CA ALA A 116 -2.95 7.15 21.56
C ALA A 116 -3.06 8.46 22.35
N SER A 117 -2.01 9.29 22.36
CA SER A 117 -1.95 10.52 23.15
C SER A 117 -2.88 11.66 22.69
N ASN A 118 -3.68 11.46 21.63
CA ASN A 118 -4.60 12.45 21.04
C ASN A 118 -3.96 13.79 20.67
N LYS A 119 -2.64 13.81 20.44
CA LYS A 119 -1.94 14.97 19.89
C LYS A 119 -2.35 15.16 18.42
N SER A 120 -2.57 16.41 18.03
CA SER A 120 -2.83 16.78 16.64
C SER A 120 -1.58 16.77 15.77
N GLU A 121 -0.40 16.69 16.39
CA GLU A 121 0.89 16.75 15.71
C GLU A 121 1.93 15.85 16.39
N ILE A 122 2.65 15.03 15.61
CA ILE A 122 3.64 14.07 16.10
C ILE A 122 4.96 14.21 15.33
N THR A 123 6.07 14.19 16.04
CA THR A 123 7.41 14.04 15.43
C THR A 123 7.73 12.55 15.30
N PRO A 124 7.94 12.03 14.08
CA PRO A 124 8.31 10.63 13.91
C PRO A 124 9.80 10.41 14.22
N GLU A 125 10.15 9.19 14.61
CA GLU A 125 11.50 8.69 14.43
C GLU A 125 11.74 8.36 12.95
N VAL A 126 12.99 8.27 12.52
CA VAL A 126 13.33 8.06 11.10
C VAL A 126 14.28 6.89 10.95
N ILE A 127 13.93 5.96 10.05
CA ILE A 127 14.80 4.92 9.53
C ILE A 127 15.24 5.38 8.15
N ARG A 128 16.54 5.58 7.94
CA ARG A 128 17.10 5.96 6.64
C ARG A 128 17.75 4.76 5.99
N PHE A 129 17.69 4.68 4.66
CA PHE A 129 18.36 3.61 3.95
C PHE A 129 18.81 4.03 2.55
N ASN A 130 19.68 3.21 1.97
CA ASN A 130 20.09 3.25 0.58
C ASN A 130 20.21 1.83 0.03
N TYR A 131 20.13 1.69 -1.28
CA TYR A 131 20.41 0.44 -1.99
C TYR A 131 21.90 0.35 -2.34
N PRO A 132 22.64 -0.65 -1.81
CA PRO A 132 24.06 -0.80 -2.12
C PRO A 132 24.38 -0.92 -3.61
N GLU A 133 23.44 -1.44 -4.40
CA GLU A 133 23.57 -1.68 -5.83
C GLU A 133 23.33 -0.43 -6.69
N GLN A 134 22.76 0.64 -6.12
CA GLN A 134 22.50 1.90 -6.82
C GLN A 134 23.73 2.81 -6.76
N GLU A 135 24.70 2.56 -7.63
CA GLU A 135 25.94 3.35 -7.68
C GLU A 135 25.79 4.71 -8.39
N LYS A 136 24.65 4.95 -9.05
CA LYS A 136 24.35 6.18 -9.80
C LYS A 136 22.90 6.60 -9.58
N PHE A 137 22.67 7.91 -9.61
CA PHE A 137 21.39 8.55 -9.33
C PHE A 137 21.05 9.52 -10.49
N PRO A 138 20.36 9.07 -11.56
CA PRO A 138 19.86 7.71 -11.77
C PRO A 138 20.84 6.74 -12.43
N PRO A 139 20.65 5.42 -12.27
CA PRO A 139 21.37 4.43 -13.04
C PRO A 139 20.91 4.43 -14.50
N LYS A 140 21.61 3.66 -15.34
CA LYS A 140 21.19 3.46 -16.74
C LYS A 140 19.77 2.91 -16.75
N LYS A 141 18.97 3.28 -17.77
CA LYS A 141 17.55 2.87 -17.87
C LYS A 141 17.31 1.38 -17.62
N LYS A 142 18.17 0.51 -18.14
CA LYS A 142 18.08 -0.94 -17.97
C LYS A 142 18.32 -1.46 -16.55
N ASP A 143 18.87 -0.63 -15.66
CA ASP A 143 19.28 -0.97 -14.30
C ASP A 143 18.45 -0.17 -13.26
N ARG A 144 17.28 0.38 -13.65
CA ARG A 144 16.38 1.15 -12.78
C ARG A 144 15.39 0.22 -12.06
N HIS A 145 15.77 -0.24 -10.87
CA HIS A 145 14.98 -1.15 -10.02
C HIS A 145 14.88 -0.68 -8.56
N PHE A 146 15.06 0.61 -8.32
CA PHE A 146 15.23 1.22 -7.00
C PHE A 146 14.06 2.13 -6.61
N ASP A 147 12.90 1.88 -7.21
CA ASP A 147 11.66 2.58 -6.94
C ASP A 147 10.86 1.84 -5.89
N CYS A 148 10.95 2.24 -4.62
CA CYS A 148 10.32 1.52 -3.52
C CYS A 148 8.87 1.95 -3.38
N GLU A 149 7.95 0.99 -3.27
CA GLU A 149 6.51 1.28 -3.45
C GLU A 149 5.67 0.56 -2.39
N ALA A 150 6.03 -0.67 -2.05
CA ALA A 150 5.31 -1.46 -1.05
C ALA A 150 6.22 -1.95 0.07
N PHE A 151 5.67 -2.16 1.26
CA PHE A 151 6.39 -2.82 2.33
C PHE A 151 5.47 -3.37 3.43
N PHE A 152 5.97 -4.31 4.22
CA PHE A 152 5.29 -4.79 5.42
C PHE A 152 6.25 -4.97 6.59
N PHE A 153 5.71 -4.88 7.80
CA PHE A 153 6.42 -5.22 9.03
C PHE A 153 6.28 -6.71 9.33
N PHE A 154 7.39 -7.37 9.66
CA PHE A 154 7.36 -8.74 10.16
C PHE A 154 8.58 -9.08 11.02
N GLU A 155 8.35 -9.69 12.18
CA GLU A 155 9.40 -10.18 13.09
C GLU A 155 10.51 -9.13 13.35
N ASN A 156 10.13 -7.88 13.68
CA ASN A 156 11.02 -6.73 13.91
C ASN A 156 11.82 -6.22 12.70
N ASN A 157 11.42 -6.61 11.49
CA ASN A 157 12.02 -6.16 10.26
C ASN A 157 10.97 -5.53 9.34
N LEU A 158 11.45 -4.75 8.39
CA LEU A 158 10.68 -4.16 7.31
C LEU A 158 11.13 -4.81 6.01
N TYR A 159 10.18 -5.33 5.26
CA TYR A 159 10.37 -6.01 3.99
C TYR A 159 9.85 -5.13 2.88
N LEU A 160 10.73 -4.64 2.02
CA LEU A 160 10.45 -3.58 1.04
C LEU A 160 10.45 -4.18 -0.36
N PHE A 161 9.48 -3.78 -1.18
CA PHE A 161 9.38 -4.15 -2.58
C PHE A 161 9.58 -2.95 -3.48
N THR A 162 10.32 -3.14 -4.57
CA THR A 162 10.52 -2.10 -5.58
C THR A 162 9.74 -2.37 -6.87
N LYS A 163 9.32 -1.32 -7.57
CA LYS A 163 8.95 -1.37 -8.99
C LYS A 163 10.22 -1.31 -9.85
N SER A 164 10.15 -1.94 -11.03
CA SER A 164 11.16 -1.73 -12.06
C SER A 164 10.72 -0.68 -13.06
N ARG A 165 11.58 0.32 -13.28
CA ARG A 165 11.48 1.31 -14.36
C ARG A 165 12.35 0.93 -15.57
N SER A 166 12.78 -0.34 -15.64
CA SER A 166 13.56 -0.91 -16.74
C SER A 166 12.60 -1.36 -17.86
N PRO A 167 12.76 -0.89 -19.12
CA PRO A 167 11.83 -1.22 -20.22
C PRO A 167 11.76 -2.70 -20.64
N LYS A 168 12.58 -3.58 -20.06
CA LYS A 168 12.62 -5.01 -20.38
C LYS A 168 12.31 -5.92 -19.21
N GLU A 169 12.07 -5.33 -18.04
CA GLU A 169 11.86 -6.03 -16.78
C GLU A 169 10.74 -5.33 -15.98
N GLU A 170 9.70 -4.84 -16.66
CA GLU A 170 8.70 -3.94 -16.05
C GLU A 170 8.05 -4.53 -14.79
N GLY A 171 7.61 -5.78 -14.81
CA GLY A 171 7.03 -6.43 -13.63
C GLY A 171 8.05 -7.04 -12.66
N LYS A 172 9.34 -6.78 -12.84
CA LYS A 172 10.34 -7.19 -11.85
C LYS A 172 10.19 -6.38 -10.58
N THR A 173 10.14 -7.07 -9.46
CA THR A 173 10.22 -6.50 -8.12
C THR A 173 11.38 -7.12 -7.34
N ASN A 174 12.12 -6.28 -6.64
CA ASN A 174 13.16 -6.74 -5.70
C ASN A 174 12.62 -6.69 -4.28
N LEU A 175 12.91 -7.72 -3.50
CA LEU A 175 12.60 -7.77 -2.06
C LEU A 175 13.84 -7.43 -1.25
N TYR A 176 13.75 -6.37 -0.45
CA TYR A 176 14.80 -5.90 0.45
C TYR A 176 14.42 -6.04 1.91
N LEU A 177 15.43 -6.15 2.79
CA LEU A 177 15.28 -6.22 4.23
C LEU A 177 15.93 -5.03 4.95
N LEU A 178 15.22 -4.48 5.93
CA LEU A 178 15.71 -3.48 6.87
C LEU A 178 15.32 -3.81 8.32
N PRO A 179 16.16 -3.49 9.32
CA PRO A 179 15.72 -3.48 10.72
C PRO A 179 14.63 -2.40 10.95
N SER A 180 13.64 -2.68 11.80
CA SER A 180 12.56 -1.72 12.13
C SER A 180 12.94 -0.67 13.20
N LYS A 181 14.20 -0.67 13.64
CA LYS A 181 14.75 0.29 14.58
C LYS A 181 15.28 1.52 13.83
N SER A 182 15.13 2.69 14.41
CA SER A 182 15.69 3.93 13.86
C SER A 182 17.20 3.85 13.70
N GLY A 183 17.69 4.37 12.58
CA GLY A 183 19.09 4.29 12.20
C GLY A 183 19.26 4.56 10.72
N THR A 184 20.48 4.38 10.23
CA THR A 184 20.81 4.43 8.81
C THR A 184 21.33 3.06 8.39
N TYR A 185 20.72 2.48 7.35
CA TYR A 185 20.99 1.12 6.93
C TYR A 185 21.33 1.02 5.44
N LYS A 186 21.99 -0.07 5.09
CA LYS A 186 22.08 -0.55 3.72
C LYS A 186 21.00 -1.61 3.54
N ALA A 187 20.09 -1.40 2.60
CA ALA A 187 19.05 -2.38 2.29
C ALA A 187 19.70 -3.69 1.83
N LYS A 188 19.27 -4.82 2.40
CA LYS A 188 19.79 -6.13 2.01
C LYS A 188 18.84 -6.75 0.99
N LEU A 189 19.29 -6.88 -0.27
CA LEU A 189 18.54 -7.64 -1.28
C LEU A 189 18.42 -9.09 -0.83
N LEU A 190 17.19 -9.60 -0.77
CA LEU A 190 16.87 -10.97 -0.42
C LEU A 190 16.59 -11.81 -1.65
N ASP A 191 15.69 -11.33 -2.51
CA ASP A 191 15.22 -12.09 -3.68
C ASP A 191 14.55 -11.16 -4.70
N THR A 192 14.15 -11.69 -5.84
CA THR A 192 13.41 -10.99 -6.90
C THR A 192 12.23 -11.82 -7.39
N PHE A 193 11.15 -11.16 -7.80
CA PHE A 193 9.98 -11.81 -8.37
C PHE A 193 9.52 -11.06 -9.63
N ASN A 194 8.87 -11.75 -10.55
CA ASN A 194 8.27 -11.14 -11.73
C ASN A 194 6.76 -11.30 -11.64
N THR A 195 6.03 -10.18 -11.51
CA THR A 195 4.56 -10.18 -11.40
C THR A 195 3.92 -10.50 -12.76
N CYS A 196 4.31 -9.76 -13.82
CA CYS A 196 4.02 -10.07 -15.22
C CYS A 196 4.93 -9.26 -16.17
N ASP A 197 4.73 -9.36 -17.48
CA ASP A 197 5.58 -8.67 -18.48
C ASP A 197 5.06 -7.28 -18.90
N LYS A 198 4.26 -6.61 -18.06
CA LYS A 198 3.65 -5.30 -18.35
C LYS A 198 3.66 -4.38 -17.12
N SER A 199 3.66 -3.07 -17.36
CA SER A 199 3.61 -2.02 -16.31
C SER A 199 2.37 -2.07 -15.40
N GLU A 200 1.21 -2.53 -15.88
CA GLU A 200 -0.01 -2.72 -15.06
C GLU A 200 0.14 -3.76 -13.93
N CYS A 201 1.28 -4.47 -13.90
CA CYS A 201 1.63 -5.42 -12.86
C CYS A 201 2.69 -4.88 -11.89
N TRP A 202 2.94 -3.57 -11.89
CA TRP A 202 3.78 -2.96 -10.87
C TRP A 202 3.22 -3.20 -9.48
N VAL A 203 4.12 -3.54 -8.55
CA VAL A 203 3.77 -3.74 -7.14
C VAL A 203 3.42 -2.39 -6.54
N THR A 204 2.25 -2.28 -5.90
CA THR A 204 1.77 -1.02 -5.30
C THR A 204 1.68 -1.07 -3.78
N SER A 205 1.33 -2.21 -3.19
CA SER A 205 1.29 -2.38 -1.73
C SER A 205 1.50 -3.84 -1.34
N ALA A 206 1.83 -4.09 -0.08
CA ALA A 206 2.00 -5.44 0.45
C ALA A 206 1.60 -5.51 1.91
N ASP A 207 1.06 -6.66 2.33
CA ASP A 207 0.75 -6.91 3.73
C ASP A 207 0.96 -8.38 4.09
N ILE A 208 1.19 -8.66 5.37
CA ILE A 208 1.29 -10.00 5.92
C ILE A 208 0.19 -10.23 6.95
N ASN A 209 -0.47 -11.39 6.92
CA ASN A 209 -1.53 -11.66 7.88
C ASN A 209 -0.99 -11.80 9.32
N GLU A 210 -1.89 -11.72 10.30
CA GLU A 210 -1.53 -11.76 11.73
C GLU A 210 -0.76 -13.02 12.14
N ASN A 211 -1.07 -14.17 11.53
CA ASN A 211 -0.39 -15.43 11.79
C ASN A 211 1.02 -15.49 11.16
N GLY A 212 1.33 -14.58 10.23
CA GLY A 212 2.61 -14.54 9.52
C GLY A 212 2.82 -15.72 8.58
N ASP A 213 1.73 -16.27 8.03
CA ASP A 213 1.71 -17.45 7.17
C ASP A 213 1.07 -17.21 5.79
N LYS A 214 0.62 -15.97 5.53
CA LYS A 214 0.19 -15.48 4.22
C LYS A 214 0.71 -14.07 3.97
N LEU A 215 1.15 -13.82 2.74
CA LEU A 215 1.61 -12.51 2.25
C LEU A 215 0.76 -12.13 1.03
N ALA A 216 0.22 -10.92 1.04
CA ALA A 216 -0.43 -10.32 -0.10
C ALA A 216 0.54 -9.33 -0.76
N LEU A 217 0.74 -9.47 -2.07
CA LEU A 217 1.51 -8.54 -2.88
C LEU A 217 0.57 -7.99 -3.96
N LEU A 218 0.20 -6.72 -3.83
CA LEU A 218 -0.77 -6.05 -4.68
C LEU A 218 -0.06 -5.46 -5.91
N THR A 219 -0.75 -5.55 -7.05
CA THR A 219 -0.51 -4.72 -8.24
C THR A 219 -1.78 -3.97 -8.59
N GLU A 220 -1.71 -2.99 -9.51
CA GLU A 220 -2.88 -2.20 -9.93
C GLU A 220 -4.09 -3.08 -10.38
N ASN A 221 -3.80 -4.23 -11.00
CA ASN A 221 -4.81 -5.11 -11.59
C ASN A 221 -4.90 -6.52 -10.96
N SER A 222 -4.08 -6.86 -9.97
CA SER A 222 -4.12 -8.20 -9.38
C SER A 222 -3.56 -8.23 -7.96
N VAL A 223 -3.84 -9.30 -7.21
CA VAL A 223 -3.14 -9.60 -5.97
C VAL A 223 -2.53 -11.00 -6.02
N PHE A 224 -1.26 -11.10 -5.63
CA PHE A 224 -0.58 -12.37 -5.42
C PHE A 224 -0.66 -12.71 -3.94
N VAL A 225 -1.35 -13.81 -3.62
CA VAL A 225 -1.40 -14.31 -2.24
C VAL A 225 -0.46 -15.49 -2.13
N PHE A 226 0.66 -15.27 -1.44
CA PHE A 226 1.59 -16.31 -1.02
C PHE A 226 1.05 -16.99 0.24
N SER A 227 1.23 -18.29 0.31
CA SER A 227 0.74 -19.19 1.36
C SER A 227 1.79 -20.25 1.65
N GLU A 228 1.67 -20.94 2.79
CA GLU A 228 2.70 -21.91 3.23
C GLU A 228 4.08 -21.24 3.27
N LEU A 229 4.15 -20.05 3.87
CA LEU A 229 5.29 -19.15 3.73
C LEU A 229 6.61 -19.78 4.17
N ASN A 230 7.57 -19.80 3.26
CA ASN A 230 8.97 -19.93 3.61
C ASN A 230 9.48 -18.56 4.09
N LYS A 231 9.43 -18.32 5.41
CA LYS A 231 9.86 -17.05 6.03
C LYS A 231 11.31 -16.64 5.72
N LYS A 232 12.15 -17.55 5.22
CA LYS A 232 13.52 -17.22 4.78
C LYS A 232 13.58 -16.76 3.33
N ASP A 233 12.67 -17.24 2.49
CA ASP A 233 12.62 -17.02 1.04
C ASP A 233 11.14 -16.89 0.59
N PHE A 234 10.50 -15.74 0.84
CA PHE A 234 9.06 -15.55 0.62
C PHE A 234 8.60 -15.93 -0.79
N PHE A 235 9.37 -15.59 -1.83
CA PHE A 235 9.02 -15.87 -3.23
C PHE A 235 9.16 -17.34 -3.65
N LYS A 236 9.72 -18.21 -2.80
CA LYS A 236 9.70 -19.67 -2.99
C LYS A 236 8.46 -20.34 -2.38
N SER A 237 7.61 -19.55 -1.72
CA SER A 237 6.34 -20.04 -1.17
C SER A 237 5.34 -20.30 -2.29
N LYS A 238 4.32 -21.10 -1.99
CA LYS A 238 3.21 -21.32 -2.92
C LYS A 238 2.40 -20.04 -3.05
N PHE A 239 2.06 -19.62 -4.26
CA PHE A 239 1.19 -18.46 -4.46
C PHE A 239 0.06 -18.73 -5.44
N LYS A 240 -0.99 -17.91 -5.34
CA LYS A 240 -2.05 -17.79 -6.33
C LYS A 240 -2.21 -16.32 -6.69
N ARG A 241 -2.32 -16.04 -7.99
CA ARG A 241 -2.65 -14.72 -8.52
C ARG A 241 -4.16 -14.62 -8.71
N TYR A 242 -4.74 -13.52 -8.26
CA TYR A 242 -6.14 -13.17 -8.48
C TYR A 242 -6.15 -11.88 -9.31
N GLU A 243 -6.56 -11.98 -10.56
CA GLU A 243 -6.75 -10.81 -11.43
C GLU A 243 -8.10 -10.16 -11.12
N PHE A 244 -8.15 -8.83 -11.17
CA PHE A 244 -9.38 -8.07 -10.93
C PHE A 244 -10.06 -7.71 -12.25
N ASP A 245 -11.36 -7.95 -12.32
CA ASP A 245 -12.20 -7.58 -13.47
C ASP A 245 -12.68 -6.12 -13.41
N TYR A 246 -11.96 -5.28 -12.68
CA TYR A 246 -12.26 -3.85 -12.52
C TYR A 246 -10.98 -3.02 -12.63
N ASN A 247 -10.95 -2.18 -13.66
CA ASN A 247 -9.80 -1.33 -13.95
C ASN A 247 -9.84 -0.06 -13.09
N SER A 248 -8.93 0.01 -12.14
CA SER A 248 -8.68 1.16 -11.29
C SER A 248 -7.26 1.06 -10.74
N GLN A 249 -6.71 2.17 -10.28
CA GLN A 249 -5.36 2.24 -9.74
C GLN A 249 -5.38 1.81 -8.26
N LYS A 250 -5.23 0.50 -8.02
CA LYS A 250 -5.21 -0.07 -6.66
C LYS A 250 -3.85 0.15 -6.03
N GLU A 251 -3.84 0.88 -4.93
CA GLU A 251 -2.61 1.37 -4.30
C GLU A 251 -2.42 0.88 -2.87
N SER A 252 -3.41 0.24 -2.24
CA SER A 252 -3.23 -0.25 -0.87
C SER A 252 -3.92 -1.59 -0.62
N VAL A 253 -3.28 -2.47 0.16
CA VAL A 253 -3.85 -3.74 0.61
C VAL A 253 -3.61 -3.97 2.10
N LEU A 254 -4.60 -4.54 2.80
CA LEU A 254 -4.38 -5.12 4.14
C LEU A 254 -5.20 -6.40 4.35
N PHE A 255 -4.71 -7.31 5.17
CA PHE A 255 -5.45 -8.48 5.64
C PHE A 255 -6.46 -8.07 6.71
N LYS A 256 -7.74 -8.01 6.34
CA LYS A 256 -8.83 -7.97 7.34
C LYS A 256 -8.81 -9.23 8.21
N ASN A 257 -8.58 -10.38 7.57
CA ASN A 257 -8.38 -11.69 8.19
C ASN A 257 -7.78 -12.66 7.15
N ASP A 258 -7.52 -13.91 7.55
CA ASP A 258 -6.87 -14.94 6.71
C ASP A 258 -7.58 -15.26 5.38
N SER A 259 -8.82 -14.84 5.18
CA SER A 259 -9.62 -15.12 3.98
C SER A 259 -10.14 -13.87 3.28
N THR A 260 -9.82 -12.68 3.78
CA THR A 260 -10.38 -11.41 3.27
C THR A 260 -9.33 -10.32 3.30
N LEU A 261 -9.15 -9.65 2.17
CA LEU A 261 -8.35 -8.44 2.03
C LEU A 261 -9.27 -7.22 2.02
N TYR A 262 -8.79 -6.11 2.59
CA TYR A 262 -9.21 -4.80 2.14
C TYR A 262 -8.25 -4.28 1.09
N ILE A 263 -8.79 -3.66 0.05
CA ILE A 263 -8.02 -3.07 -1.05
C ILE A 263 -8.55 -1.67 -1.29
N ALA A 264 -7.69 -0.68 -1.49
CA ALA A 264 -8.08 0.69 -1.82
C ALA A 264 -7.57 1.09 -3.21
N ASP A 265 -8.31 1.97 -3.89
CA ASP A 265 -7.88 2.61 -5.13
C ASP A 265 -7.94 4.13 -5.09
N GLU A 266 -7.07 4.76 -5.87
CA GLU A 266 -7.04 6.22 -6.01
C GLU A 266 -8.25 6.75 -6.78
N TYR A 267 -8.59 8.00 -6.52
CA TYR A 267 -9.62 8.72 -7.23
C TYR A 267 -9.03 9.46 -8.44
N LEU A 268 -9.32 8.95 -9.64
CA LEU A 268 -8.84 9.50 -10.92
C LEU A 268 -9.86 10.46 -11.56
N GLY A 269 -10.60 11.21 -10.74
CA GLY A 269 -11.54 12.25 -11.20
C GLY A 269 -12.93 11.76 -11.65
N THR A 270 -13.05 10.53 -12.15
CA THR A 270 -14.35 9.94 -12.54
C THR A 270 -14.55 8.50 -12.05
N GLN A 271 -13.49 7.86 -11.56
CA GLN A 271 -13.45 6.46 -11.13
C GLN A 271 -12.50 6.31 -9.94
N GLY A 272 -12.66 5.21 -9.21
CA GLY A 272 -11.87 4.90 -8.02
C GLY A 272 -12.25 5.75 -6.80
N GLY A 273 -11.35 5.81 -5.81
CA GLY A 273 -11.63 6.44 -4.51
C GLY A 273 -12.48 5.55 -3.61
N ASN A 274 -12.28 4.24 -3.63
CA ASN A 274 -13.07 3.29 -2.85
C ASN A 274 -12.19 2.34 -2.04
N LEU A 275 -12.77 1.83 -0.95
CA LEU A 275 -12.28 0.66 -0.23
C LEU A 275 -13.15 -0.54 -0.58
N TYR A 276 -12.50 -1.66 -0.88
CA TYR A 276 -13.15 -2.91 -1.27
C TYR A 276 -12.88 -4.02 -0.26
N GLU A 277 -13.83 -4.92 -0.10
CA GLU A 277 -13.61 -6.28 0.41
C GLU A 277 -13.33 -7.24 -0.74
N PHE A 278 -12.24 -7.98 -0.65
CA PHE A 278 -11.90 -9.07 -1.57
C PHE A 278 -11.77 -10.39 -0.81
N LYS A 279 -12.45 -11.45 -1.27
CA LYS A 279 -12.38 -12.78 -0.66
C LYS A 279 -11.35 -13.66 -1.34
N ILE A 280 -10.45 -14.22 -0.54
CA ILE A 280 -9.43 -15.17 -1.00
C ILE A 280 -10.08 -16.55 -1.07
N ASN A 281 -10.46 -16.99 -2.28
CA ASN A 281 -11.10 -18.29 -2.55
C ASN A 281 -10.10 -19.37 -2.99
#